data_AF-A0A9P5PBE2-F1
#
_entry.id   AF-A0A9P5PBE2-F1
#
_cell.length_a   1.000
_cell.length_b   1.000
_cell.length_c   1.000
_cell.angle_alpha   90.00
_cell.angle_beta   90.00
_cell.angle_gamma   90.00
#
_symmetry.space_group_name_H-M   'P 1'
#
loop_
_entity.id
_entity.type
_entity.pdbx_description
1 polymer ?
#
loop_
_entity_poly.entity_id
_entity_poly.type
_entity_poly.pdbx_seq_one_letter_code
_entity_poly.pdbx_strand_id
1 'polypeptide(L)'
;MFTANQTTEAPEWRVMVEAFELGQSEENPFSMPHLGVTVLDVQLEFAAEEKAKAQADQDANVQDQVDIGQVIPAQYIFIMLEVKDQQCQLCSEIAKIQKPLKTQLASFTHHHTRLKQQINWIHSLQHHHCPAAIQSLATEVPTVDTNGQPLPAPEAEELTLMFLSEMSEDICPGTLAKIEQCYCDAQCSTSLDELCHRLLVKQQLYTYKTVNARKQKTSM
;
A
#
# COMPACT_ATOMS: atom_id res chain seq x y z
N MET A 1 -13.90 16.12 22.65
CA MET A 1 -14.32 17.15 23.62
C MET A 1 -14.06 18.47 22.92
N PHE A 2 -15.08 19.28 22.62
CA PHE A 2 -14.88 20.61 22.04
C PHE A 2 -14.11 21.43 23.08
N THR A 3 -12.82 21.67 22.85
CA THR A 3 -11.99 22.52 23.71
C THR A 3 -12.36 23.98 23.48
N ALA A 4 -12.32 24.79 24.54
CA ALA A 4 -12.67 26.22 24.49
C ALA A 4 -11.84 27.05 23.48
N ASN A 5 -10.74 26.49 22.97
CA ASN A 5 -9.85 27.13 21.99
C ASN A 5 -10.47 27.24 20.59
N GLN A 6 -11.45 26.41 20.23
CA GLN A 6 -12.06 26.45 18.89
C GLN A 6 -12.85 27.74 18.62
N THR A 7 -13.35 28.40 19.67
CA THR A 7 -14.00 29.71 19.56
C THR A 7 -13.03 30.83 19.16
N THR A 8 -11.74 30.65 19.47
CA THR A 8 -10.67 31.62 19.20
C THR A 8 -10.07 31.43 17.81
N GLU A 9 -10.00 30.18 17.35
CA GLU A 9 -9.45 29.78 16.03
C GLU A 9 -10.47 29.89 14.88
N ALA A 10 -11.77 29.88 15.18
CA ALA A 10 -12.84 30.03 14.18
C ALA A 10 -12.76 31.28 13.27
N PRO A 11 -12.46 32.50 13.78
CA PRO A 11 -12.31 33.67 12.91
C PRO A 11 -11.09 33.56 11.98
N GLU A 12 -9.97 33.00 12.45
CA GLU A 12 -8.77 32.78 11.64
C GLU A 12 -9.02 31.77 10.54
N TRP A 13 -9.71 30.67 10.85
CA TRP A 13 -10.09 29.67 9.84
C TRP A 13 -11.03 30.22 8.78
N ARG A 14 -11.99 31.10 9.16
CA ARG A 14 -12.86 31.77 8.18
C ARG A 14 -12.06 32.60 7.17
N VAL A 15 -11.07 33.36 7.64
CA VAL A 15 -10.21 34.18 6.76
C VAL A 15 -9.40 33.29 5.81
N MET A 16 -8.88 32.15 6.29
CA MET A 16 -8.17 31.20 5.44
C MET A 16 -9.07 30.58 4.37
N VAL A 17 -10.32 30.23 4.72
CA VAL A 17 -11.32 29.71 3.76
C VAL A 17 -11.68 30.75 2.71
N GLU A 18 -11.96 31.99 3.12
CA GLU A 18 -12.29 33.07 2.17
C GLU A 18 -11.11 33.36 1.23
N ALA A 19 -9.88 33.39 1.73
CA ALA A 19 -8.69 33.57 0.89
C ALA A 19 -8.50 32.42 -0.11
N PHE A 20 -8.75 31.17 0.30
CA PHE A 20 -8.68 30.01 -0.59
C PHE A 20 -9.79 30.01 -1.65
N GLU A 21 -11.04 30.29 -1.28
CA GLU A 21 -12.18 30.37 -2.21
C GLU A 21 -12.03 31.49 -3.24
N LEU A 22 -11.39 32.60 -2.85
CA LEU A 22 -11.05 33.70 -3.75
C LEU A 22 -9.80 33.45 -4.60
N GLY A 23 -9.14 32.30 -4.44
CA GLY A 23 -7.90 31.95 -5.15
C GLY A 23 -6.69 32.80 -4.74
N GLN A 24 -6.75 33.44 -3.57
CA GLN A 24 -5.67 34.27 -3.03
C GLN A 24 -4.66 33.44 -2.22
N SER A 25 -5.01 32.21 -1.87
CA SER A 25 -4.13 31.24 -1.22
C SER A 25 -4.15 29.91 -1.98
N GLU A 26 -2.97 29.30 -2.13
CA GLU A 26 -2.83 27.92 -2.62
C GLU A 26 -2.97 26.90 -1.47
N GLU A 27 -2.86 27.35 -0.22
CA GLU A 27 -2.95 26.49 0.95
C GLU A 27 -4.41 26.13 1.22
N ASN A 28 -4.73 24.84 1.12
CA ASN A 28 -6.08 24.32 1.31
C ASN A 28 -6.43 24.24 2.80
N PRO A 29 -7.35 25.08 3.33
CA PRO A 29 -7.70 25.09 4.75
C PRO A 29 -8.55 23.89 5.18
N PHE A 30 -8.98 23.06 4.21
CA PHE A 30 -9.64 21.77 4.44
C PHE A 30 -8.66 20.59 4.41
N SER A 31 -7.39 20.84 4.10
CA SER A 31 -6.37 19.79 4.21
C SER A 31 -6.21 19.41 5.68
N MET A 32 -6.22 18.11 5.96
CA MET A 32 -5.89 17.64 7.29
C MET A 32 -4.39 17.81 7.52
N PRO A 33 -3.95 18.19 8.73
CA PRO A 33 -2.54 18.13 9.07
C PRO A 33 -2.08 16.69 8.89
N HIS A 34 -1.23 16.46 7.89
CA HIS A 34 -0.69 15.17 7.52
C HIS A 34 0.44 14.86 8.51
N LEU A 35 0.33 13.75 9.23
CA LEU A 35 1.33 13.32 10.20
C LEU A 35 2.27 12.33 9.50
N GLY A 36 3.07 12.83 8.57
CA GLY A 36 4.13 12.07 7.91
C GLY A 36 4.01 12.01 6.39
N VAL A 37 4.90 11.22 5.80
CA VAL A 37 5.02 11.02 4.35
C VAL A 37 4.01 9.94 3.93
N THR A 38 3.13 10.26 2.99
CA THR A 38 2.17 9.29 2.45
C THR A 38 2.75 8.48 1.30
N VAL A 39 2.12 7.35 0.96
CA VAL A 39 2.52 6.55 -0.20
C VAL A 39 2.47 7.36 -1.49
N LEU A 40 1.49 8.26 -1.62
CA LEU A 40 1.37 9.15 -2.78
C LEU A 40 2.52 10.15 -2.85
N ASP A 41 3.00 10.66 -1.71
CA ASP A 41 4.14 11.56 -1.67
C ASP A 41 5.42 10.86 -2.13
N VAL A 42 5.64 9.62 -1.66
CA VAL A 42 6.77 8.78 -2.11
C VAL A 42 6.69 8.48 -3.61
N GLN A 43 5.49 8.19 -4.13
CA GLN A 43 5.31 7.99 -5.58
C GLN A 43 5.62 9.25 -6.39
N LEU A 44 5.16 10.41 -5.91
CA LEU A 44 5.40 11.69 -6.56
C LEU A 44 6.90 12.02 -6.57
N GLU A 45 7.59 11.78 -5.47
CA GLU A 45 9.04 11.95 -5.35
C GLU A 45 9.78 11.06 -6.35
N PHE A 46 9.49 9.76 -6.40
CA PHE A 46 10.12 8.86 -7.36
C PHE A 46 9.82 9.22 -8.82
N ALA A 47 8.59 9.65 -9.13
CA ALA A 47 8.22 10.12 -10.46
C ALA A 47 8.96 11.42 -10.84
N ALA A 48 9.18 12.33 -9.89
CA ALA A 48 9.94 13.55 -10.10
C ALA A 48 11.44 13.26 -10.33
N GLU A 49 12.02 12.36 -9.53
CA GLU A 49 13.41 11.91 -9.72
C GLU A 49 13.61 11.23 -11.07
N GLU A 50 12.67 10.39 -11.48
CA GLU A 50 12.71 9.72 -12.78
C GLU A 50 12.66 10.73 -13.91
N LYS A 51 11.73 11.69 -13.86
CA LYS A 51 11.63 12.76 -14.85
C LYS A 51 12.93 13.56 -14.95
N ALA A 52 13.59 13.83 -13.82
CA ALA A 52 14.87 14.52 -13.80
C ALA A 52 16.00 13.67 -14.43
N LYS A 53 16.05 12.36 -14.15
CA LYS A 53 17.01 11.43 -14.77
C LYS A 53 16.77 11.29 -16.28
N ALA A 54 15.52 11.13 -16.70
CA ALA A 54 15.15 11.06 -18.11
C ALA A 54 15.48 12.36 -18.87
N GLN A 55 15.34 13.52 -18.24
CA GLN A 55 15.76 14.81 -18.81
C GLN A 55 17.28 14.93 -18.92
N ALA A 56 18.04 14.37 -17.98
CA ALA A 56 19.50 14.33 -18.06
C ALA A 56 20.00 13.34 -19.14
N ASP A 57 19.29 12.22 -19.33
CA ASP A 57 19.63 11.19 -20.31
C ASP A 57 19.14 11.53 -21.73
N GLN A 58 18.16 12.42 -21.89
CA GLN A 58 17.68 12.91 -23.20
C GLN A 58 18.72 13.72 -23.98
N ASP A 59 19.80 14.20 -23.34
CA ASP A 59 20.98 14.74 -24.04
C ASP A 59 21.84 13.63 -24.70
N ALA A 60 21.55 12.35 -24.43
CA ALA A 60 22.17 11.17 -25.03
C ALA A 60 21.11 10.29 -25.72
N ASN A 61 20.72 10.69 -26.94
CA ASN A 61 19.95 9.95 -27.94
C ASN A 61 19.93 8.40 -27.78
N VAL A 62 18.75 7.78 -27.65
CA VAL A 62 18.35 6.52 -28.33
C VAL A 62 16.85 6.19 -28.09
N GLN A 63 16.23 5.68 -29.16
CA GLN A 63 14.83 5.32 -29.34
C GLN A 63 14.34 4.12 -28.51
N ASP A 64 13.17 4.31 -27.91
CA ASP A 64 11.92 3.55 -28.09
C ASP A 64 12.00 2.03 -28.32
N GLN A 65 11.80 1.26 -27.24
CA GLN A 65 11.14 -0.06 -27.22
C GLN A 65 10.67 -0.37 -25.79
N VAL A 66 9.35 -0.44 -25.59
CA VAL A 66 8.72 -0.83 -24.31
C VAL A 66 8.87 -2.34 -24.11
N ASP A 67 9.99 -2.73 -23.54
CA ASP A 67 10.31 -4.08 -23.11
C ASP A 67 10.29 -4.15 -21.58
N ILE A 68 10.29 -5.36 -20.99
CA ILE A 68 10.26 -5.62 -19.53
C ILE A 68 11.35 -4.82 -18.77
N GLY A 69 12.43 -4.41 -19.45
CA GLY A 69 13.47 -3.52 -18.94
C GLY A 69 13.10 -2.04 -18.78
N GLN A 70 11.89 -1.60 -19.16
CA GLN A 70 11.42 -0.23 -18.92
C GLN A 70 10.72 -0.05 -17.55
N VAL A 71 10.42 -1.12 -16.82
CA VAL A 71 9.82 -0.98 -15.50
C VAL A 71 10.86 -0.37 -14.56
N ILE A 72 10.58 0.82 -14.06
CA ILE A 72 11.48 1.50 -13.12
C ILE A 72 11.55 0.68 -11.82
N PRO A 73 12.73 0.57 -11.18
CA PRO A 73 12.90 -0.02 -9.86
C PRO A 73 11.80 0.34 -8.84
N ALA A 74 11.44 1.63 -8.74
CA ALA A 74 10.37 2.10 -7.87
C ALA A 74 8.98 1.54 -8.24
N GLN A 75 8.67 1.50 -9.54
CA GLN A 75 7.42 0.96 -10.04
C GLN A 75 7.33 -0.56 -9.78
N TYR A 76 8.44 -1.28 -10.00
CA TYR A 76 8.54 -2.71 -9.71
C TYR A 76 8.23 -3.03 -8.23
N ILE A 77 8.86 -2.31 -7.30
CA ILE A 77 8.63 -2.49 -5.86
C ILE A 77 7.17 -2.16 -5.49
N PHE A 78 6.63 -1.06 -6.02
CA PHE A 78 5.25 -0.68 -5.76
C PHE A 78 4.27 -1.78 -6.20
N ILE A 79 4.43 -2.31 -7.41
CA ILE A 79 3.60 -3.40 -7.94
C ILE A 79 3.71 -4.65 -7.05
N MET A 80 4.91 -4.99 -6.59
CA MET A 80 5.13 -6.14 -5.71
C MET A 80 4.37 -5.99 -4.38
N LEU A 81 4.42 -4.80 -3.78
CA LEU A 81 3.68 -4.49 -2.55
C LEU A 81 2.16 -4.53 -2.77
N GLU A 82 1.67 -4.02 -3.90
CA GLU A 82 0.24 -4.02 -4.22
C GLU A 82 -0.31 -5.44 -4.39
N VAL A 83 0.43 -6.31 -5.11
CA VAL A 83 0.01 -7.72 -5.28
C VAL A 83 0.05 -8.47 -3.95
N LYS A 84 1.00 -8.17 -3.06
CA LYS A 84 1.03 -8.74 -1.72
C LYS A 84 -0.18 -8.33 -0.88
N ASP A 85 -0.56 -7.06 -0.93
CA ASP A 85 -1.77 -6.60 -0.26
C ASP A 85 -3.01 -7.31 -0.81
N GLN A 86 -3.12 -7.48 -2.14
CA GLN A 86 -4.19 -8.26 -2.75
C GLN A 86 -4.21 -9.73 -2.27
N GLN A 87 -3.06 -10.38 -2.11
CA GLN A 87 -2.98 -11.72 -1.51
C GLN A 87 -3.52 -11.70 -0.06
N CYS A 88 -3.07 -10.76 0.77
CA CYS A 88 -3.51 -10.65 2.16
C CYS A 88 -5.01 -10.38 2.30
N GLN A 89 -5.57 -9.51 1.45
CA GLN A 89 -7.00 -9.23 1.40
C GLN A 89 -7.79 -10.50 1.06
N LEU A 90 -7.39 -11.22 0.02
CA LEU A 90 -8.02 -12.48 -0.39
C LEU A 90 -7.95 -13.54 0.71
N CYS A 91 -6.78 -13.73 1.36
CA CYS A 91 -6.65 -14.62 2.52
C CYS A 91 -7.67 -14.27 3.62
N SER A 92 -7.78 -12.98 3.94
CA SER A 92 -8.73 -12.49 4.94
C SER A 92 -10.18 -12.73 4.52
N GLU A 93 -10.53 -12.52 3.25
CA GLU A 93 -11.87 -12.77 2.71
C GLU A 93 -12.26 -14.25 2.80
N ILE A 94 -11.36 -15.14 2.38
CA ILE A 94 -11.54 -16.60 2.45
C ILE A 94 -11.70 -17.03 3.92
N ALA A 95 -10.84 -16.53 4.81
CA ALA A 95 -10.89 -16.87 6.24
C ALA A 95 -12.20 -16.41 6.92
N LYS A 96 -12.81 -15.31 6.48
CA LYS A 96 -14.10 -14.82 7.01
C LYS A 96 -15.29 -15.67 6.58
N ILE A 97 -15.18 -16.42 5.48
CA ILE A 97 -16.31 -17.13 4.86
C ILE A 97 -16.20 -18.63 5.17
N GLN A 98 -16.96 -19.09 6.17
CA GLN A 98 -16.95 -20.49 6.57
C GLN A 98 -17.68 -21.43 5.57
N LYS A 99 -18.66 -20.92 4.82
CA LYS A 99 -19.44 -21.67 3.82
C LYS A 99 -19.69 -20.79 2.59
N PRO A 100 -18.82 -20.84 1.57
CA PRO A 100 -18.93 -19.95 0.42
C PRO A 100 -20.13 -20.30 -0.45
N LEU A 101 -20.84 -19.27 -0.91
CA LEU A 101 -21.85 -19.40 -1.96
C LEU A 101 -21.16 -19.67 -3.31
N LYS A 102 -21.86 -20.30 -4.25
CA LYS A 102 -21.31 -20.59 -5.60
C LYS A 102 -20.81 -19.33 -6.32
N THR A 103 -21.45 -18.18 -6.11
CA THR A 103 -21.01 -16.89 -6.67
C THR A 103 -19.70 -16.42 -6.04
N GLN A 104 -19.53 -16.61 -4.73
CA GLN A 104 -18.29 -16.30 -4.01
C GLN A 104 -17.15 -17.21 -4.45
N LEU A 105 -17.43 -18.51 -4.62
CA LEU A 105 -16.44 -19.47 -5.13
C LEU A 105 -15.95 -19.09 -6.53
N ALA A 106 -16.86 -18.68 -7.43
CA ALA A 106 -16.50 -18.20 -8.76
C ALA A 106 -15.64 -16.92 -8.71
N SER A 107 -15.96 -16.01 -7.79
CA SER A 107 -15.17 -14.80 -7.55
C SER A 107 -13.76 -15.13 -7.06
N PHE A 108 -13.63 -16.05 -6.10
CA PHE A 108 -12.34 -16.50 -5.59
C PHE A 108 -11.51 -17.15 -6.68
N THR A 109 -12.08 -18.05 -7.48
CA THR A 109 -11.36 -18.64 -8.62
C THR A 109 -10.86 -17.58 -9.60
N HIS A 110 -11.67 -16.55 -9.88
CA HIS A 110 -11.25 -15.44 -10.73
C HIS A 110 -10.10 -14.64 -10.10
N HIS A 111 -10.19 -14.33 -8.81
CA HIS A 111 -9.14 -13.63 -8.06
C HIS A 111 -7.85 -14.46 -8.01
N HIS A 112 -7.92 -15.76 -7.74
CA HIS A 112 -6.77 -16.67 -7.72
C HIS A 112 -6.08 -16.69 -9.09
N THR A 113 -6.86 -16.77 -10.17
CA THR A 113 -6.33 -16.79 -11.54
C THR A 113 -5.60 -15.48 -11.86
N ARG A 114 -6.21 -14.34 -11.52
CA ARG A 114 -5.62 -13.01 -11.75
C ARG A 114 -4.35 -12.81 -10.92
N LEU A 115 -4.37 -13.13 -9.63
CA LEU A 115 -3.20 -13.06 -8.75
C LEU A 115 -2.07 -13.93 -9.25
N LYS A 116 -2.35 -15.16 -9.67
CA LYS A 116 -1.35 -16.06 -10.24
C LYS A 116 -0.68 -15.48 -11.49
N GLN A 117 -1.44 -14.81 -12.36
CA GLN A 117 -0.88 -14.12 -13.53
C GLN A 117 0.02 -12.94 -13.11
N GLN A 118 -0.42 -12.13 -12.16
CA GLN A 118 0.36 -11.01 -11.63
C GLN A 118 1.65 -11.49 -10.96
N ILE A 119 1.61 -12.56 -10.17
CA ILE A 119 2.78 -13.14 -9.51
C ILE A 119 3.77 -13.69 -10.54
N ASN A 120 3.30 -14.42 -11.56
CA ASN A 120 4.19 -14.89 -12.63
C ASN A 120 4.85 -13.73 -13.41
N TRP A 121 4.12 -12.64 -13.59
CA TRP A 121 4.69 -11.43 -14.18
C TRP A 121 5.71 -10.77 -13.25
N ILE A 122 5.44 -10.68 -11.94
CA ILE A 122 6.41 -10.19 -10.93
C ILE A 122 7.66 -11.07 -10.92
N HIS A 123 7.54 -12.40 -10.99
CA HIS A 123 8.70 -13.29 -11.08
C HIS A 123 9.54 -13.00 -12.34
N SER A 124 8.90 -12.61 -13.44
CA SER A 124 9.60 -12.19 -14.66
C SER A 124 10.35 -10.86 -14.45
N LEU A 125 9.76 -9.92 -13.69
CA LEU A 125 10.42 -8.68 -13.29
C LEU A 125 11.56 -8.92 -12.29
N GLN A 126 11.37 -9.80 -11.31
CA GLN A 126 12.39 -10.24 -10.37
C GLN A 126 13.59 -10.83 -11.09
N HIS A 127 13.38 -11.64 -12.12
CA HIS A 127 14.47 -12.16 -12.94
C HIS A 127 15.33 -11.03 -13.57
N HIS A 128 14.72 -9.89 -13.90
CA HIS A 128 15.42 -8.74 -14.47
C HIS A 128 16.09 -7.85 -13.41
N HIS A 129 15.34 -7.46 -12.37
CA HIS A 129 15.80 -6.48 -11.37
C HIS A 129 16.57 -7.10 -10.20
N CYS A 130 16.24 -8.34 -9.82
CA CYS A 130 16.79 -9.02 -8.66
C CYS A 130 16.79 -10.55 -8.83
N PRO A 131 17.64 -11.10 -9.72
CA PRO A 131 17.63 -12.53 -10.06
C PRO A 131 17.92 -13.43 -8.86
N ALA A 132 18.64 -12.92 -7.87
CA ALA A 132 18.94 -13.67 -6.66
C ALA A 132 17.69 -13.96 -5.81
N ALA A 133 16.65 -13.12 -5.87
CA ALA A 133 15.38 -13.37 -5.19
C ALA A 133 14.72 -14.65 -5.69
N ILE A 134 14.74 -14.89 -7.01
CA ILE A 134 14.21 -16.11 -7.64
C ILE A 134 15.02 -17.35 -7.23
N GLN A 135 16.34 -17.22 -7.11
CA GLN A 135 17.20 -18.32 -6.68
C GLN A 135 16.93 -18.73 -5.22
N SER A 136 16.72 -17.75 -4.34
CA SER A 136 16.31 -17.99 -2.96
C SER A 136 14.94 -18.66 -2.90
N LEU A 137 13.95 -18.15 -3.64
CA LEU A 137 12.60 -18.75 -3.72
C LEU A 137 12.63 -20.22 -4.16
N ALA A 138 13.46 -20.55 -5.15
CA ALA A 138 13.59 -21.92 -5.64
C ALA A 138 14.17 -22.89 -4.58
N THR A 139 14.86 -22.36 -3.57
CA THR A 139 15.46 -23.14 -2.48
C THR A 139 14.51 -23.30 -1.29
N GLU A 140 13.63 -22.32 -1.05
CA GLU A 140 12.74 -22.30 0.11
C GLU A 140 11.47 -23.13 -0.08
N VAL A 141 10.92 -23.21 -1.29
CA VAL A 141 9.66 -23.92 -1.54
C VAL A 141 9.93 -25.42 -1.69
N PRO A 142 9.47 -26.27 -0.76
CA PRO A 142 9.61 -27.72 -0.88
C PRO A 142 8.78 -28.20 -2.07
N THR A 143 9.41 -28.91 -3.00
CA THR A 143 8.72 -29.49 -4.17
C THR A 143 8.16 -30.88 -3.90
N VAL A 144 8.58 -31.50 -2.80
CA VAL A 144 8.22 -32.85 -2.40
C VAL A 144 7.82 -32.90 -0.93
N ASP A 145 6.91 -33.81 -0.59
CA ASP A 145 6.57 -34.12 0.79
C ASP A 145 7.69 -34.91 1.48
N THR A 146 7.53 -35.19 2.78
CA THR A 146 8.48 -36.00 3.57
C THR A 146 8.66 -37.43 3.06
N ASN A 147 7.79 -37.88 2.14
CA ASN A 147 7.78 -39.20 1.53
C ASN A 147 8.26 -39.18 0.07
N GLY A 148 8.73 -38.03 -0.44
CA GLY A 148 9.22 -37.86 -1.81
C GLY A 148 8.12 -37.75 -2.89
N GLN A 149 6.85 -37.56 -2.51
CA GLN A 149 5.74 -37.33 -3.43
C GLN A 149 5.66 -35.84 -3.83
N PRO A 150 5.33 -35.52 -5.08
CA PRO A 150 5.10 -34.14 -5.50
C PRO A 150 3.97 -33.49 -4.69
N LEU A 151 4.23 -32.32 -4.11
CA LEU A 151 3.20 -31.53 -3.47
C LEU A 151 2.20 -31.00 -4.52
N PRO A 152 0.91 -30.84 -4.18
CA PRO A 152 -0.04 -30.17 -5.06
C PRO A 152 0.44 -28.75 -5.35
N ALA A 153 0.12 -28.25 -6.55
CA ALA A 153 0.50 -26.89 -6.92
C ALA A 153 -0.13 -25.89 -5.94
N PRO A 154 0.66 -24.97 -5.36
CA PRO A 154 0.18 -24.03 -4.36
C PRO A 154 -0.91 -23.12 -4.94
N GLU A 155 -1.85 -22.73 -4.07
CA GLU A 155 -2.85 -21.72 -4.43
C GLU A 155 -2.22 -20.33 -4.53
N ALA A 156 -2.92 -19.36 -5.13
CA ALA A 156 -2.32 -18.07 -5.49
C ALA A 156 -1.90 -17.25 -4.26
N GLU A 157 -2.57 -17.47 -3.13
CA GLU A 157 -2.31 -16.90 -1.82
C GLU A 157 -1.12 -17.56 -1.08
N GLU A 158 -0.76 -18.79 -1.46
CA GLU A 158 0.35 -19.54 -0.89
C GLU A 158 1.65 -19.32 -1.68
N LEU A 159 1.56 -18.71 -2.86
CA LEU A 159 2.72 -18.30 -3.64
C LEU A 159 3.49 -17.22 -2.89
N THR A 160 4.72 -17.55 -2.50
CA THR A 160 5.61 -16.64 -1.79
C THR A 160 6.20 -15.64 -2.77
N LEU A 161 6.04 -14.35 -2.46
CA LEU A 161 6.80 -13.26 -3.08
C LEU A 161 7.96 -12.94 -2.16
N MET A 162 9.19 -13.06 -2.67
CA MET A 162 10.40 -12.72 -1.92
C MET A 162 10.58 -11.20 -1.88
N PHE A 163 10.58 -10.64 -0.68
CA PHE A 163 10.87 -9.22 -0.44
C PHE A 163 12.37 -9.00 -0.32
N LEU A 164 12.83 -7.80 -0.66
CA LEU A 164 14.27 -7.49 -0.64
C LEU A 164 14.76 -7.23 0.78
N SER A 165 13.87 -6.76 1.67
CA SER A 165 14.13 -6.67 3.11
C SER A 165 14.35 -8.02 3.79
N GLU A 166 13.86 -9.12 3.19
CA GLU A 166 14.06 -10.48 3.67
C GLU A 166 15.37 -11.11 3.17
N MET A 167 16.05 -10.46 2.22
CA MET A 167 17.31 -10.94 1.66
C MET A 167 18.53 -10.35 2.40
N SER A 168 19.66 -11.06 2.34
CA SER A 168 20.94 -10.53 2.80
C SER A 168 21.36 -9.31 1.97
N GLU A 169 21.89 -8.28 2.65
CA GLU A 169 22.38 -7.04 2.00
C GLU A 169 23.47 -7.31 0.94
N ASP A 170 24.20 -8.42 1.06
CA ASP A 170 25.25 -8.83 0.12
C ASP A 170 24.69 -9.27 -1.26
N ILE A 171 23.40 -9.60 -1.31
CA ILE A 171 22.74 -10.26 -2.45
C ILE A 171 21.82 -9.28 -3.20
N CYS A 172 21.24 -8.31 -2.49
CA CYS A 172 20.32 -7.34 -3.05
C CYS A 172 21.02 -6.03 -3.43
N PRO A 173 20.70 -5.39 -4.57
CA PRO A 173 21.06 -4.00 -4.81
C PRO A 173 20.50 -3.11 -3.68
N GLY A 174 21.38 -2.47 -2.90
CA GLY A 174 20.96 -1.65 -1.75
C GLY A 174 20.02 -0.49 -2.10
N THR A 175 19.97 -0.08 -3.38
CA THR A 175 19.00 0.90 -3.88
C THR A 175 17.56 0.40 -3.85
N LEU A 176 17.32 -0.87 -4.24
CA LEU A 176 15.97 -1.42 -4.26
C LEU A 176 15.41 -1.64 -2.85
N ALA A 177 16.26 -2.10 -1.91
CA ALA A 177 15.88 -2.26 -0.51
C ALA A 177 15.48 -0.93 0.14
N LYS A 178 16.17 0.17 -0.19
CA LYS A 178 15.80 1.52 0.26
C LYS A 178 14.45 1.97 -0.28
N ILE A 179 14.20 1.74 -1.56
CA ILE A 179 12.91 2.04 -2.19
C ILE A 179 11.78 1.26 -1.49
N GLU A 180 11.97 -0.03 -1.25
CA GLU A 180 11.04 -0.86 -0.50
C GLU A 180 10.78 -0.31 0.89
N GLN A 181 11.85 0.02 1.63
CA GLN A 181 11.74 0.60 2.96
C GLN A 181 10.94 1.91 2.95
N CYS A 182 11.20 2.82 2.01
CA CYS A 182 10.45 4.07 1.88
C CYS A 182 8.95 3.83 1.68
N TYR A 183 8.58 2.88 0.81
CA TYR A 183 7.18 2.52 0.61
C TYR A 183 6.56 1.89 1.87
N CYS A 184 7.26 0.98 2.54
CA CYS A 184 6.81 0.35 3.76
C CYS A 184 6.60 1.37 4.90
N ASP A 185 7.53 2.30 5.07
CA ASP A 185 7.43 3.37 6.08
C ASP A 185 6.23 4.29 5.79
N ALA A 186 6.03 4.66 4.52
CA ALA A 186 4.89 5.47 4.10
C ALA A 186 3.54 4.75 4.28
N GLN A 187 3.49 3.45 3.96
CA GLN A 187 2.31 2.61 4.21
C GLN A 187 2.00 2.51 5.71
N CYS A 188 3.03 2.33 6.55
CA CYS A 188 2.88 2.29 8.00
C CYS A 188 2.35 3.62 8.54
N SER A 189 2.93 4.75 8.11
CA SER A 189 2.50 6.09 8.52
C SER A 189 1.03 6.33 8.15
N THR A 190 0.67 6.04 6.90
CA THR A 190 -0.70 6.20 6.39
C THR A 190 -1.69 5.33 7.19
N SER A 191 -1.33 4.07 7.44
CA SER A 191 -2.17 3.14 8.20
C SER A 191 -2.35 3.56 9.66
N LEU A 192 -1.29 4.10 10.28
CA LEU A 192 -1.33 4.62 11.64
C LEU A 192 -2.24 5.85 11.73
N ASP A 193 -2.12 6.77 10.79
CA ASP A 193 -2.98 7.96 10.71
C ASP A 193 -4.45 7.59 10.54
N GLU A 194 -4.75 6.65 9.65
CA GLU A 194 -6.10 6.11 9.49
C GLU A 194 -6.64 5.50 10.78
N LEU A 195 -5.81 4.71 11.49
CA LEU A 195 -6.20 4.08 12.75
C LEU A 195 -6.48 5.14 13.83
N CYS A 196 -5.58 6.11 13.98
CA CYS A 196 -5.72 7.23 14.90
C CYS A 196 -7.01 8.01 14.61
N HIS A 197 -7.28 8.32 13.33
CA HIS A 197 -8.51 8.99 12.93
C HIS A 197 -9.76 8.18 13.27
N ARG A 198 -9.79 6.88 12.91
CA ARG A 198 -10.92 5.98 13.21
C ARG A 198 -11.16 5.86 14.72
N LEU A 199 -10.10 5.79 15.52
CA LEU A 199 -10.19 5.74 16.99
C LEU A 199 -10.74 7.05 17.56
N LEU A 200 -10.28 8.20 17.07
CA LEU A 200 -10.77 9.51 17.48
C LEU A 200 -12.28 9.64 17.19
N VAL A 201 -12.71 9.29 15.98
CA VAL A 201 -14.13 9.31 15.59
C VAL A 201 -14.95 8.39 16.48
N LYS A 202 -14.48 7.15 16.73
CA LYS A 202 -15.15 6.20 17.62
C LYS A 202 -15.26 6.71 19.05
N GLN A 203 -14.19 7.32 19.56
CA GLN A 203 -14.17 7.92 20.90
C GLN A 203 -15.19 9.05 20.99
N GLN A 204 -15.22 9.97 20.02
CA GLN A 204 -16.17 11.06 19.97
C GLN A 204 -17.61 10.56 19.91
N LEU A 205 -17.89 9.57 19.06
CA LEU A 205 -19.22 8.95 18.95
C LEU A 205 -19.65 8.30 20.27
N TYR A 206 -18.72 7.61 20.95
CA TYR A 206 -18.97 7.01 22.25
C TYR A 206 -19.25 8.07 23.32
N THR A 207 -18.47 9.15 23.39
CA THR A 207 -18.70 10.27 24.30
C THR A 207 -20.04 10.94 24.02
N TYR A 208 -20.36 11.20 22.75
CA TYR A 208 -21.66 11.77 22.37
C TYR A 208 -22.82 10.86 22.81
N LYS A 209 -22.73 9.56 22.53
CA LYS A 209 -23.74 8.58 22.92
C LYS A 209 -23.91 8.53 24.43
N THR A 210 -22.82 8.47 25.20
CA THR A 210 -22.90 8.38 26.67
C THR A 210 -23.46 9.65 27.32
N VAL A 211 -23.11 10.83 26.81
CA VAL A 211 -23.62 12.12 27.32
C VAL A 211 -25.10 12.30 26.97
N ASN A 212 -25.51 11.98 25.74
CA ASN A 212 -26.88 12.25 25.27
C ASN A 212 -27.88 11.13 25.61
N ALA A 213 -27.46 9.86 25.59
CA ALA A 213 -28.36 8.76 26.00
C ALA A 213 -28.73 8.80 27.49
N ARG A 214 -27.87 9.39 28.34
CA ARG A 214 -28.19 9.63 29.76
C ARG A 214 -29.30 10.68 29.94
N LYS A 215 -29.39 11.66 29.04
CA LYS A 215 -30.41 12.72 29.09
C LYS A 215 -31.77 12.30 28.52
N GLN A 216 -31.84 11.19 27.78
CA GLN A 216 -33.08 10.67 27.18
C GLN A 216 -33.87 9.73 28.11
N LYS A 217 -33.26 9.19 29.17
CA LYS A 217 -33.94 8.28 30.12
C LYS A 217 -34.75 8.99 31.21
N THR A 218 -34.63 10.30 31.36
CA THR A 218 -35.24 11.07 32.47
C THR A 218 -36.54 11.77 32.09
N SER A 219 -37.12 11.44 30.93
CA SER A 219 -38.41 11.96 30.46
C SER A 219 -39.40 10.81 30.26
N MET A 220 -39.74 10.12 31.34
CA MET A 220 -40.96 9.32 31.47
C MET A 220 -41.50 9.46 32.89
#